data_AF-A0A7J6NI02-F1
#
_entry.id   AF-A0A7J6NI02-F1
#
_cell.length_a   1.000
_cell.length_b   1.000
_cell.length_c   1.000
_cell.angle_alpha   90.00
_cell.angle_beta   90.00
_cell.angle_gamma   90.00
#
_symmetry.space_group_name_H-M   'P 1'
#
loop_
_entity.id
_entity.type
_entity.pdbx_description
1 polymer ?
#
loop_
_entity_poly.entity_id
_entity_poly.type
_entity_poly.pdbx_seq_one_letter_code
_entity_poly.pdbx_strand_id
1 'polypeptide(L)' 'MAVRRSTVLLSKLGPSKGRGPLTAKRAPSLRKGFGSIGLGTHTKKGFFMIDPRFVPQFKVPDLSDCLLKPYVSRQTPGD' A
#
# COMPACT_ATOMS: atom_id res chain seq x y z
N MET A 1 9.01 31.60 15.06
CA MET A 1 8.36 31.90 13.76
C MET A 1 7.08 31.09 13.66
N ALA A 2 5.93 31.68 13.99
CA ALA A 2 4.64 31.01 13.92
C ALA A 2 4.17 30.94 12.47
N VAL A 3 4.06 29.73 11.92
CA VAL A 3 3.53 29.52 10.57
C VAL A 3 2.04 29.86 10.59
N ARG A 4 1.65 31.02 10.05
CA ARG A 4 0.24 31.36 9.81
C ARG A 4 -0.34 30.34 8.82
N ARG A 5 -1.15 29.41 9.34
CA ARG A 5 -1.93 28.49 8.51
C ARG A 5 -2.97 29.31 7.75
N SER A 6 -2.81 29.42 6.44
CA SER A 6 -3.75 30.06 5.52
C SER A 6 -5.16 29.50 5.73
N THR A 7 -6.10 30.37 6.08
CA THR A 7 -7.54 30.07 6.24
C THR A 7 -8.21 29.73 4.90
N VAL A 8 -7.59 30.10 3.77
CA VAL A 8 -8.15 29.88 2.42
C VAL A 8 -8.07 28.40 2.00
N LEU A 9 -7.14 27.62 2.56
CA LEU A 9 -7.05 26.17 2.32
C LEU A 9 -7.95 25.34 3.24
N LEU A 10 -8.54 25.94 4.28
CA LEU A 10 -9.44 25.25 5.21
C LEU A 10 -10.87 25.09 4.67
N SER A 11 -11.28 25.88 3.68
CA SER A 11 -12.67 25.96 3.19
C SER A 11 -13.15 24.73 2.40
N LYS A 12 -12.28 23.75 2.11
CA LYS A 12 -12.66 22.56 1.33
C LYS A 12 -13.05 21.33 2.15
N LEU A 13 -13.07 21.42 3.48
CA LEU A 13 -13.37 20.28 4.35
C LEU A 13 -14.54 20.63 5.28
N GLY A 14 -15.67 19.96 5.11
CA GLY A 14 -16.82 20.11 6.00
C GLY A 14 -16.49 19.73 7.46
N PRO A 15 -17.30 20.15 8.45
CA PRO A 15 -16.99 20.02 9.88
C PRO A 15 -16.74 18.59 10.39
N SER A 16 -17.20 17.57 9.65
CA SER A 16 -16.93 16.15 9.92
C SER A 16 -15.67 15.60 9.25
N LYS A 17 -15.14 16.28 8.22
CA LYS A 17 -14.01 15.86 7.39
C LYS A 17 -12.68 16.20 8.08
N GLY A 18 -12.36 15.42 9.10
CA GLY A 18 -11.12 15.53 9.88
C GLY A 18 -11.09 14.62 11.11
N ARG A 19 -12.25 14.09 11.52
CA ARG A 19 -12.42 13.19 12.67
C ARG A 19 -12.20 11.70 12.36
N GLY A 20 -11.94 11.36 11.11
CA GLY A 20 -11.61 9.99 10.70
C GLY A 20 -10.12 9.71 10.77
N PRO A 21 -9.68 8.44 10.66
CA PRO A 21 -8.27 8.08 10.68
C PRO A 21 -7.48 8.88 9.63
N LEU A 22 -6.29 9.34 10.02
CA LEU A 22 -5.39 10.04 9.09
C LEU A 22 -5.05 9.09 7.94
N THR A 23 -5.05 9.59 6.71
CA THR A 23 -4.53 8.86 5.55
C THR A 23 -3.37 9.65 4.97
N ALA A 24 -2.56 9.04 4.10
CA ALA A 24 -1.43 9.75 3.48
C ALA A 24 -1.84 11.04 2.75
N LYS A 25 -3.11 11.16 2.31
CA LYS A 25 -3.65 12.35 1.65
C LYS A 25 -4.28 13.35 2.61
N ARG A 26 -4.79 12.90 3.77
CA ARG A 26 -5.44 13.76 4.77
C ARG A 26 -4.45 14.47 5.69
N ALA A 27 -3.19 14.03 5.75
CA ALA A 27 -2.12 14.66 6.52
C ALA A 27 -0.86 14.82 5.66
N PRO A 28 -0.81 15.80 4.73
CA PRO A 28 0.28 15.93 3.75
C PRO A 28 1.66 16.21 4.38
N SER A 29 1.73 16.71 5.61
CA SER A 29 2.98 16.91 6.35
C SER A 29 3.51 15.64 7.02
N LEU A 30 2.70 14.57 7.11
CA LEU A 30 3.07 13.32 7.79
C LEU A 30 3.25 12.19 6.78
N ARG A 31 4.30 11.38 6.97
CA ARG A 31 4.55 10.18 6.16
C ARG A 31 3.92 8.96 6.83
N LYS A 32 2.60 8.78 6.68
CA LYS A 32 1.87 7.67 7.34
C LYS A 32 2.24 6.27 6.81
N GLY A 33 2.55 6.13 5.51
CA GLY A 33 2.76 4.83 4.86
C GLY A 33 1.46 4.05 4.64
N PHE A 34 1.57 2.88 3.98
CA PHE A 34 0.44 2.01 3.57
C PHE A 34 0.66 0.52 3.88
N GLY A 35 1.30 0.20 5.01
CA GLY A 35 1.50 -1.21 5.41
C GLY A 35 2.39 -2.03 4.48
N SER A 36 3.16 -1.38 3.60
CA SER A 36 4.14 -2.03 2.74
C SER A 36 5.28 -2.61 3.57
N ILE A 37 5.75 -3.79 3.18
CA ILE A 37 6.90 -4.46 3.80
C ILE A 37 8.16 -3.61 3.61
N GLY A 38 9.02 -3.54 4.63
CA GLY A 38 10.31 -2.86 4.56
C GLY A 38 11.29 -3.65 3.68
N LEU A 39 11.71 -3.08 2.56
CA LEU A 39 12.56 -3.75 1.56
C LEU A 39 14.07 -3.61 1.80
N GLY A 40 14.47 -2.91 2.87
CA GLY A 40 15.86 -2.52 3.09
C GLY A 40 15.99 -1.35 4.06
N THR A 41 17.05 -0.56 3.91
CA THR A 41 17.45 0.45 4.90
C THR A 41 17.67 1.82 4.27
N HIS A 42 17.42 2.87 5.07
CA HIS A 42 17.78 4.24 4.70
C HIS A 42 19.28 4.48 4.92
N THR A 43 19.90 5.17 3.98
CA THR A 43 21.30 5.61 4.05
C THR A 43 21.43 6.92 4.81
N LYS A 44 22.63 7.23 5.29
CA LYS A 44 22.95 8.52 5.94
C LYS A 44 22.60 9.74 5.07
N LYS A 45 22.63 9.60 3.74
CA LYS A 45 22.31 10.66 2.77
C LYS A 45 20.82 10.74 2.41
N GLY A 46 19.96 9.94 3.04
CA GLY A 46 18.51 9.93 2.79
C GLY A 46 18.05 9.06 1.61
N PHE A 47 18.97 8.45 0.85
CA PHE A 47 18.63 7.42 -0.13
C PHE A 47 18.18 6.14 0.57
N PHE A 48 17.58 5.22 -0.19
CA PHE A 48 17.16 3.90 0.29
C PHE A 48 17.93 2.81 -0.44
N MET A 49 18.51 1.86 0.30
CA MET A 49 19.19 0.69 -0.26
C MET A 49 18.29 -0.54 -0.08
N ILE A 50 17.95 -1.17 -1.19
CA ILE A 50 17.12 -2.38 -1.21
C ILE A 50 18.02 -3.59 -0.98
N ASP A 51 17.61 -4.47 -0.07
CA ASP A 51 18.25 -5.77 0.13
C ASP A 51 17.42 -6.84 -0.58
N PRO A 52 17.98 -7.56 -1.58
CA PRO A 52 17.26 -8.59 -2.32
C PRO A 52 16.65 -9.68 -1.45
N ARG A 53 17.17 -9.90 -0.24
CA ARG A 53 16.67 -10.91 0.71
C ARG A 53 15.30 -10.56 1.30
N PHE A 54 14.98 -9.26 1.43
CA PHE A 54 13.68 -8.81 1.94
C PHE A 54 12.63 -8.62 0.85
N VAL A 55 13.02 -8.77 -0.43
CA VAL A 55 12.09 -8.69 -1.55
C VAL A 55 11.34 -10.02 -1.65
N PRO A 56 10.02 -10.06 -1.42
CA PRO A 56 9.26 -11.29 -1.54
C PRO A 56 9.28 -11.80 -2.98
N GLN A 57 9.70 -13.04 -3.16
CA GLN A 57 9.73 -13.71 -4.46
C GLN A 57 8.56 -14.70 -4.54
N PHE A 58 7.70 -14.51 -5.53
CA PHE A 58 6.65 -15.47 -5.84
C PHE A 58 7.26 -16.58 -6.70
N LYS A 59 7.31 -17.80 -6.15
CA LYS A 59 7.72 -18.98 -6.91
C LYS A 59 6.57 -19.38 -7.84
N VAL A 60 6.67 -19.02 -9.11
CA VAL A 60 5.68 -19.38 -10.12
C VAL A 60 6.16 -20.67 -10.81
N PRO A 61 5.39 -21.77 -10.74
CA PRO A 61 5.71 -22.98 -11.48
C PRO A 61 5.46 -22.80 -12.98
N ASP A 62 6.10 -23.62 -13.82
CA ASP A 62 5.73 -23.73 -15.22
C ASP A 62 4.37 -24.43 -15.33
N LEU A 63 3.44 -23.82 -16.06
CA LEU A 63 2.06 -24.26 -16.20
C LEU A 63 1.71 -24.61 -17.65
N SER A 64 2.70 -24.73 -18.54
CA SER A 64 2.49 -24.93 -19.98
C SER A 64 1.62 -26.17 -20.28
N ASP A 65 1.76 -27.25 -19.51
CA ASP A 65 0.98 -28.49 -19.67
C ASP A 65 -0.10 -28.71 -18.58
N CYS A 66 -0.50 -27.65 -17.87
CA CYS A 66 -1.49 -27.77 -16.80
C CYS A 66 -2.93 -27.76 -17.34
N LEU A 67 -3.61 -28.91 -17.26
CA LEU A 67 -5.01 -29.06 -17.69
C LEU A 67 -6.04 -28.50 -16.69
N LEU A 68 -5.61 -28.24 -15.45
CA LEU A 68 -6.48 -27.77 -14.39
C LEU A 68 -6.90 -26.31 -14.63
N LYS A 69 -8.20 -26.05 -14.45
CA LYS A 69 -8.80 -24.72 -14.54
C LYS A 69 -9.23 -24.25 -13.16
N PRO A 70 -9.36 -22.93 -12.92
CA PRO A 70 -9.75 -22.39 -11.61
C PRO A 70 -11.17 -22.77 -11.17
N TYR A 71 -11.98 -23.32 -12.07
CA TYR A 71 -13.36 -23.72 -11.82
C TYR A 71 -13.61 -25.16 -12.25
N VAL A 72 -14.56 -25.79 -11.57
CA VAL A 72 -15.04 -27.15 -11.85
C VAL A 72 -16.37 -27.08 -12.61
N SER A 73 -16.67 -28.09 -13.42
CA SER A 73 -17.96 -28.20 -14.10
C SER A 73 -19.10 -28.38 -13.10
N ARG A 74 -20.24 -27.70 -13.33
CA ARG A 74 -21.46 -27.83 -12.53
C ARG A 74 -22.10 -29.22 -12.58
N GLN A 75 -21.75 -30.02 -13.58
CA GLN A 75 -22.28 -31.36 -13.78
C GLN A 75 -21.54 -32.43 -12.98
N THR A 76 -20.39 -32.06 -12.40
CA THR A 76 -19.62 -32.98 -11.56
C THR A 76 -20.45 -33.27 -10.31
N PRO A 77 -20.81 -34.54 -10.02
CA PRO A 77 -21.54 -34.87 -8.80
C PRO A 77 -20.70 -34.47 -7.58
N GLY A 78 -21.35 -33.91 -6.57
CA GLY A 78 -20.72 -33.69 -5.27
C GLY A 78 -20.76 -34.98 -4.46
N ASP A 79 -19.65 -35.31 -3.82
CA ASP A 79 -19.54 -36.44 -2.90
C ASP A 79 -20.43 -36.27 -1.65
#